data_AF-A0A7S0U8U0-F1
#
_entry.id   AF-A0A7S0U8U0-F1
#
_cell.length_a   1.000
_cell.length_b   1.000
_cell.length_c   1.000
_cell.angle_alpha   90.00
_cell.angle_beta   90.00
_cell.angle_gamma   90.00
#
_symmetry.space_group_name_H-M   'P 1'
#
loop_
_entity.id
_entity.type
_entity.pdbx_description
1 polymer ?
#
loop_
_entity_poly.entity_id
_entity_poly.type
_entity_poly.pdbx_seq_one_letter_code
_entity_poly.pdbx_strand_id
1 'polypeptide(L)'
;GVASQPEVKKEAGEREIKIGDHVLALWKGAGIDKAEMRECEIIEKRMSEGKVEAYYVHWSDFNRRCDSWVPIADVDLNTTKDKLKEIRDLKRNFDEFAHDHDEHEGMDEATLRHHNMVTKIKNVNKIQIGQYLVEVWYYSPLPKSVWRSGDEVIDILYFCEFTLNFYRTKEELERHQKKGCLRHPPGDEIYRND
;
A
#
# COMPACT_ATOMS: atom_id res chain seq x y z
N GLY A 1 9.67 1.18 58.05
CA GLY A 1 9.42 -0.05 57.28
C GLY A 1 8.64 0.34 56.05
N VAL A 2 9.27 0.29 54.88
CA VAL A 2 8.64 0.63 53.60
C VAL A 2 7.90 -0.62 53.12
N ALA A 3 6.61 -0.48 52.88
CA ALA A 3 5.74 -1.57 52.45
C ALA A 3 6.08 -1.98 51.00
N SER A 4 6.50 -3.23 50.82
CA SER A 4 6.70 -3.86 49.51
C SER A 4 5.34 -4.15 48.87
N GLN A 5 5.08 -3.60 47.70
CA GLN A 5 3.98 -4.03 46.84
C GLN A 5 4.34 -5.35 46.14
N PRO A 6 3.38 -6.26 45.90
CA PRO A 6 3.67 -7.52 45.23
C PRO A 6 3.79 -7.30 43.70
N GLU A 7 4.91 -7.73 43.13
CA GLU A 7 5.10 -7.85 41.68
C GLU A 7 4.13 -8.91 41.10
N VAL A 8 3.19 -8.46 40.29
CA VAL A 8 2.33 -9.36 39.50
C VAL A 8 3.16 -9.91 38.34
N LYS A 9 3.61 -11.16 38.47
CA LYS A 9 4.19 -11.93 37.37
C LYS A 9 3.09 -12.18 36.31
N LYS A 10 3.23 -11.57 35.13
CA LYS A 10 2.38 -11.89 33.96
C LYS A 10 2.91 -13.18 33.32
N GLU A 11 2.18 -14.27 33.49
CA GLU A 11 2.36 -15.49 32.70
C GLU A 11 1.98 -15.22 31.25
N ALA A 12 2.95 -15.30 30.33
CA ALA A 12 2.71 -15.27 28.90
C ALA A 12 2.19 -16.65 28.46
N GLY A 13 0.87 -16.81 28.42
CA GLY A 13 0.25 -18.01 27.86
C GLY A 13 0.42 -18.06 26.35
N GLU A 14 1.01 -19.14 25.84
CA GLU A 14 1.01 -19.51 24.41
C GLU A 14 -0.44 -19.66 23.94
N ARG A 15 -1.01 -18.58 23.40
CA ARG A 15 -2.34 -18.64 22.79
C ARG A 15 -2.22 -19.17 21.37
N GLU A 16 -2.91 -20.28 21.09
CA GLU A 16 -3.08 -20.75 19.72
C GLU A 16 -3.98 -19.78 18.94
N ILE A 17 -3.42 -19.14 17.91
CA ILE A 17 -4.16 -18.28 16.97
C ILE A 17 -5.10 -19.13 16.13
N LYS A 18 -6.38 -18.74 15.98
CA LYS A 18 -7.38 -19.44 15.17
C LYS A 18 -7.72 -18.67 13.90
N ILE A 19 -8.32 -19.36 12.92
CA ILE A 19 -8.93 -18.69 11.76
C ILE A 19 -10.04 -17.76 12.27
N GLY A 20 -10.09 -16.54 11.73
CA GLY A 20 -10.96 -15.44 12.17
C GLY A 20 -10.44 -14.67 13.40
N ASP A 21 -9.31 -15.05 14.00
CA ASP A 21 -8.68 -14.19 15.00
C ASP A 21 -8.11 -12.95 14.31
N HIS A 22 -8.32 -11.79 14.94
CA HIS A 22 -7.57 -10.59 14.60
C HIS A 22 -6.29 -10.54 15.42
N VAL A 23 -5.18 -10.24 14.76
CA VAL A 23 -3.84 -10.13 15.37
C VAL A 23 -3.06 -8.98 14.73
N LEU A 24 -1.98 -8.54 15.39
CA LEU A 24 -1.00 -7.65 14.78
C LEU A 24 0.03 -8.48 14.03
N ALA A 25 0.37 -8.05 12.82
CA ALA A 25 1.39 -8.67 11.99
C ALA A 25 2.21 -7.60 11.26
N LEU A 26 3.47 -7.92 10.96
CA LEU A 26 4.39 -7.02 10.28
C LEU A 26 4.03 -6.95 8.79
N TRP A 27 3.50 -5.80 8.36
CA TRP A 27 3.26 -5.50 6.97
C TRP A 27 4.50 -4.89 6.34
N LYS A 28 5.00 -5.48 5.25
CA LYS A 28 6.28 -5.10 4.60
C LYS A 28 6.14 -4.23 3.35
N GLY A 29 4.91 -3.81 3.00
CA GLY A 29 4.62 -2.86 1.92
C GLY A 29 5.34 -3.09 0.58
N ALA A 30 5.35 -2.05 -0.27
CA ALA A 30 6.07 -2.04 -1.54
C ALA A 30 7.52 -1.51 -1.43
N GLY A 31 8.01 -1.24 -0.21
CA GLY A 31 9.34 -0.66 0.04
C GLY A 31 9.93 -1.14 1.36
N ILE A 32 11.22 -1.48 1.34
CA ILE A 32 11.97 -2.14 2.42
C ILE A 32 12.03 -1.30 3.71
N ASP A 33 11.88 0.03 3.62
CA ASP A 33 12.07 0.96 4.74
C ASP A 33 10.81 1.30 5.53
N LYS A 34 9.67 0.65 5.26
CA LYS A 34 8.37 0.93 5.92
C LYS A 34 7.69 -0.32 6.45
N ALA A 35 8.44 -1.19 7.12
CA ALA A 35 7.84 -2.31 7.83
C ALA A 35 7.13 -1.80 9.10
N GLU A 36 5.83 -2.08 9.23
CA GLU A 36 5.01 -1.61 10.36
C GLU A 36 4.04 -2.70 10.83
N MET A 37 3.71 -2.69 12.12
CA MET A 37 2.75 -3.62 12.70
C MET A 37 1.33 -3.15 12.38
N ARG A 38 0.55 -4.02 11.74
CA ARG A 38 -0.84 -3.73 11.37
C ARG A 38 -1.76 -4.83 11.82
N GLU A 39 -2.99 -4.43 12.11
CA GLU A 39 -4.05 -5.37 12.39
C GLU A 39 -4.44 -6.14 11.13
N CYS A 40 -4.58 -7.45 11.28
CA CYS A 40 -5.05 -8.34 10.24
C CYS A 40 -5.96 -9.43 10.81
N GLU A 41 -6.82 -9.98 9.96
CA GLU A 41 -7.63 -11.17 10.22
C GLU A 41 -6.95 -12.40 9.63
N ILE A 42 -6.88 -13.48 10.42
CA ILE A 42 -6.35 -14.76 9.95
C ILE A 42 -7.38 -15.50 9.10
N ILE A 43 -7.09 -15.70 7.82
CA ILE A 43 -7.97 -16.43 6.89
C ILE A 43 -7.58 -17.91 6.82
N GLU A 44 -6.28 -18.21 6.69
CA GLU A 44 -5.78 -19.56 6.48
C GLU A 44 -4.47 -19.80 7.22
N LYS A 45 -4.16 -21.07 7.51
CA LYS A 45 -2.89 -21.51 8.11
C LYS A 45 -2.14 -22.43 7.15
N ARG A 46 -0.85 -22.19 6.98
CA ARG A 46 0.07 -23.10 6.30
C ARG A 46 0.87 -23.90 7.32
N MET A 47 0.88 -25.22 7.15
CA MET A 47 1.60 -26.16 8.01
C MET A 47 2.81 -26.75 7.30
N SER A 48 3.94 -26.86 8.00
CA SER A 48 5.13 -27.58 7.56
C SER A 48 5.71 -28.38 8.75
N GLU A 49 6.06 -29.65 8.53
CA GLU A 49 6.55 -30.56 9.58
C GLU A 49 5.70 -30.59 10.86
N GLY A 50 4.38 -30.44 10.72
CA GLY A 50 3.43 -30.43 11.84
C GLY A 50 3.39 -29.11 12.64
N LYS A 51 4.11 -28.07 12.21
CA LYS A 51 4.10 -26.74 12.82
C LYS A 51 3.49 -25.71 11.88
N VAL A 52 2.91 -24.65 12.44
CA VAL A 52 2.43 -23.52 11.64
C VAL A 52 3.64 -22.73 11.14
N GLU A 53 3.75 -22.58 9.83
CA GLU A 53 4.83 -21.85 9.16
C GLU A 53 4.42 -20.40 8.87
N ALA A 54 3.20 -20.21 8.36
CA ALA A 54 2.70 -18.92 7.93
C ALA A 54 1.16 -18.86 8.00
N TYR A 55 0.63 -17.64 8.04
CA TYR A 55 -0.79 -17.36 7.98
C TYR A 55 -1.13 -16.57 6.70
N TYR A 56 -2.23 -16.90 6.03
CA TYR A 56 -2.80 -16.02 5.01
C TYR A 56 -3.71 -15.03 5.72
N VAL A 57 -3.46 -13.73 5.53
CA VAL A 57 -4.11 -12.69 6.32
C VAL A 57 -4.78 -11.65 5.44
N HIS A 58 -5.88 -11.10 5.96
CA HIS A 58 -6.51 -9.91 5.42
C HIS A 58 -6.17 -8.69 6.29
N TRP A 59 -5.64 -7.64 5.68
CA TRP A 59 -5.24 -6.43 6.39
C TRP A 59 -6.42 -5.48 6.59
N SER A 60 -6.72 -5.12 7.85
CA SER A 60 -7.94 -4.37 8.19
C SER A 60 -8.05 -3.00 7.48
N ASP A 61 -6.92 -2.38 7.14
CA ASP A 61 -6.87 -1.04 6.52
C ASP A 61 -6.73 -1.08 4.98
N PHE A 62 -6.71 -2.27 4.35
CA PHE A 62 -6.44 -2.40 2.92
C PHE A 62 -7.52 -3.21 2.19
N ASN A 63 -7.59 -2.98 0.88
CA ASN A 63 -8.40 -3.82 0.00
C ASN A 63 -7.86 -5.25 -0.04
N ARG A 64 -8.75 -6.24 -0.18
CA ARG A 64 -8.39 -7.67 -0.21
C ARG A 64 -7.36 -8.08 -1.28
N ARG A 65 -7.15 -7.25 -2.32
CA ARG A 65 -6.04 -7.44 -3.28
C ARG A 65 -4.65 -7.41 -2.63
N CYS A 66 -4.55 -6.85 -1.43
CA CYS A 66 -3.33 -6.75 -0.65
C CYS A 66 -3.17 -7.91 0.35
N ASP A 67 -4.11 -8.86 0.39
CA ASP A 67 -4.03 -10.04 1.27
C ASP A 67 -2.79 -10.86 0.89
N SER A 68 -2.06 -11.33 1.90
CA SER A 68 -0.75 -11.96 1.70
C SER A 68 -0.45 -13.04 2.72
N TRP A 69 0.49 -13.93 2.39
CA TRP A 69 1.07 -14.85 3.35
C TRP A 69 2.07 -14.12 4.26
N VAL A 70 1.93 -14.30 5.57
CA VAL A 70 2.81 -13.72 6.59
C VAL A 70 3.45 -14.84 7.41
N PRO A 71 4.79 -14.92 7.49
CA PRO A 71 5.49 -15.90 8.32
C PRO A 71 5.10 -15.79 9.79
N ILE A 72 5.08 -16.91 10.53
CA ILE A 72 4.77 -16.90 11.97
C ILE A 72 5.68 -15.96 12.78
N ALA A 73 6.95 -15.79 12.34
CA ALA A 73 7.91 -14.88 12.96
C ALA A 73 7.50 -13.40 12.88
N ASP A 74 6.66 -13.06 11.90
CA ASP A 74 6.17 -11.70 11.64
C ASP A 74 4.77 -11.47 12.26
N VAL A 75 4.22 -12.42 13.03
CA VAL A 75 2.90 -12.32 13.69
C VAL A 75 3.06 -12.19 15.21
N ASP A 76 2.41 -11.18 15.82
CA ASP A 76 2.37 -11.04 17.27
C ASP A 76 1.35 -12.02 17.88
N LEU A 77 1.86 -13.17 18.33
CA LEU A 77 1.10 -14.23 19.02
C LEU A 77 0.47 -13.76 20.34
N ASN A 78 0.95 -12.65 20.91
CA ASN A 78 0.45 -12.07 22.16
C ASN A 78 -0.55 -10.93 21.91
N THR A 79 -1.13 -10.86 20.71
CA THR A 79 -2.20 -9.91 20.41
C THR A 79 -3.45 -10.26 21.22
N THR A 80 -3.91 -9.32 22.04
CA THR A 80 -5.14 -9.44 22.82
C THR A 80 -6.23 -8.57 22.20
N LYS A 81 -7.49 -8.92 22.44
CA LYS A 81 -8.64 -8.10 22.02
C LYS A 81 -8.58 -6.70 22.62
N ASP A 82 -8.07 -6.57 23.85
CA ASP A 82 -7.90 -5.27 24.51
C ASP A 82 -6.85 -4.40 23.82
N LYS A 83 -5.68 -4.96 23.45
CA LYS A 83 -4.66 -4.25 22.67
C LYS A 83 -5.20 -3.78 21.31
N LEU A 84 -5.96 -4.64 20.62
CA LEU A 84 -6.57 -4.27 19.35
C LEU A 84 -7.61 -3.17 19.52
N LYS A 85 -8.42 -3.25 20.57
CA LYS A 85 -9.40 -2.20 20.89
C LYS A 85 -8.70 -0.87 21.17
N GLU A 86 -7.62 -0.87 21.96
CA GLU A 86 -6.82 0.32 22.22
C GLU A 86 -6.24 0.92 20.94
N ILE A 87 -5.69 0.09 20.03
CA ILE A 87 -5.18 0.54 18.73
C ILE A 87 -6.30 1.10 17.86
N ARG A 88 -7.47 0.46 17.81
CA ARG A 88 -8.64 0.92 17.05
C ARG A 88 -9.19 2.23 17.62
N ASP A 89 -9.23 2.38 18.94
CA ASP A 89 -9.66 3.62 19.61
C ASP A 89 -8.65 4.74 19.38
N LEU A 90 -7.34 4.47 19.43
CA LEU A 90 -6.29 5.44 19.07
C LEU A 90 -6.38 5.85 17.60
N LYS A 91 -6.61 4.88 16.69
CA LYS A 91 -6.85 5.14 15.27
C LYS A 91 -8.10 5.99 15.08
N ARG A 92 -9.24 5.63 15.69
CA ARG A 92 -10.47 6.43 15.61
C ARG A 92 -10.25 7.84 16.16
N ASN A 93 -9.56 8.01 17.27
CA ASN A 93 -9.28 9.34 17.82
C ASN A 93 -8.33 10.14 16.92
N PHE A 94 -7.35 9.49 16.30
CA PHE A 94 -6.48 10.11 15.30
C PHE A 94 -7.27 10.48 14.05
N ASP A 95 -8.11 9.59 13.55
CA ASP A 95 -8.96 9.80 12.39
C ASP A 95 -10.03 10.85 12.68
N GLU A 96 -10.59 10.93 13.89
CA GLU A 96 -11.50 12.00 14.32
C GLU A 96 -10.78 13.34 14.44
N PHE A 97 -9.56 13.36 15.00
CA PHE A 97 -8.71 14.56 15.04
C PHE A 97 -8.26 14.99 13.63
N ALA A 98 -7.99 14.03 12.75
CA ALA A 98 -7.65 14.25 11.35
C ALA A 98 -8.89 14.67 10.56
N HIS A 99 -10.07 14.09 10.80
CA HIS A 99 -11.35 14.41 10.14
C HIS A 99 -11.93 15.75 10.62
N ASP A 100 -11.66 16.19 11.85
CA ASP A 100 -11.91 17.58 12.28
C ASP A 100 -10.99 18.58 11.53
N HIS A 101 -9.99 18.05 10.83
CA HIS A 101 -9.11 18.77 9.91
C HIS A 101 -9.28 18.37 8.42
N ASP A 102 -10.19 17.46 8.07
CA ASP A 102 -10.17 16.79 6.77
C ASP A 102 -11.55 16.32 6.28
N GLU A 103 -12.51 17.25 6.23
CA GLU A 103 -13.36 17.29 5.04
C GLU A 103 -12.86 18.32 4.02
N HIS A 104 -12.08 19.31 4.46
CA HIS A 104 -11.43 20.32 3.64
C HIS A 104 -10.10 20.67 4.35
N GLU A 105 -8.95 20.06 3.99
CA GLU A 105 -7.59 20.21 4.59
C GLU A 105 -7.12 21.64 4.98
N GLY A 106 -7.82 22.44 5.79
CA GLY A 106 -7.51 23.87 6.01
C GLY A 106 -7.27 24.68 4.70
N MET A 107 -7.62 24.10 3.55
CA MET A 107 -7.45 24.68 2.24
C MET A 107 -8.65 25.58 2.08
N ASP A 108 -8.39 26.88 2.06
CA ASP A 108 -9.43 27.86 1.81
C ASP A 108 -10.24 27.47 0.57
N GLU A 109 -11.47 27.97 0.50
CA GLU A 109 -12.35 27.72 -0.63
C GLU A 109 -11.68 28.01 -1.98
N ALA A 110 -10.71 28.94 -2.00
CA ALA A 110 -9.89 29.24 -3.16
C ALA A 110 -8.98 28.07 -3.57
N THR A 111 -8.37 27.35 -2.64
CA THR A 111 -7.47 26.22 -2.92
C THR A 111 -8.24 24.98 -3.37
N LEU A 112 -9.43 24.70 -2.81
CA LEU A 112 -10.30 23.63 -3.32
C LEU A 112 -10.87 23.95 -4.70
N ARG A 113 -11.26 25.21 -4.94
CA ARG A 113 -11.62 25.67 -6.28
C ARG A 113 -10.42 25.54 -7.23
N HIS A 114 -9.21 25.88 -6.79
CA HIS A 114 -8.00 25.73 -7.57
C HIS A 114 -7.70 24.25 -7.90
N HIS A 115 -7.75 23.35 -6.91
CA HIS A 115 -7.55 21.92 -7.13
C HIS A 115 -8.59 21.37 -8.11
N ASN A 116 -9.86 21.67 -7.90
CA ASN A 116 -10.94 21.31 -8.82
C ASN A 116 -10.77 21.94 -10.21
N MET A 117 -10.17 23.12 -10.32
CA MET A 117 -9.87 23.77 -11.61
C MET A 117 -8.68 23.12 -12.31
N VAL A 118 -7.63 22.75 -11.57
CA VAL A 118 -6.43 22.10 -12.10
C VAL A 118 -6.72 20.67 -12.53
N THR A 119 -7.47 19.90 -11.75
CA THR A 119 -7.77 18.49 -12.08
C THR A 119 -8.89 18.32 -13.11
N LYS A 120 -9.66 19.38 -13.39
CA LYS A 120 -10.57 19.46 -14.56
C LYS A 120 -9.83 19.46 -15.89
N ILE A 121 -8.56 19.87 -15.90
CA ILE A 121 -7.74 19.96 -17.09
C ILE A 121 -6.71 18.82 -17.06
N LYS A 122 -6.69 18.00 -18.11
CA LYS A 122 -5.70 16.93 -18.22
C LYS A 122 -4.30 17.52 -18.37
N ASN A 123 -3.36 16.98 -17.60
CA ASN A 123 -1.95 17.35 -17.68
C ASN A 123 -1.16 16.60 -18.75
N VAL A 124 -1.74 15.55 -19.31
CA VAL A 124 -1.19 14.78 -20.42
C VAL A 124 -2.27 14.68 -21.50
N ASN A 125 -1.94 14.97 -22.76
CA ASN A 125 -2.89 14.82 -23.87
C ASN A 125 -3.03 13.35 -24.28
N LYS A 126 -1.90 12.69 -24.50
CA LYS A 126 -1.80 11.31 -24.99
C LYS A 126 -0.71 10.52 -24.27
N ILE A 127 -0.90 9.22 -24.20
CA ILE A 127 0.16 8.29 -23.84
C ILE A 127 0.46 7.37 -25.01
N GLN A 128 1.72 7.00 -25.19
CA GLN A 128 2.11 5.93 -26.10
C GLN A 128 2.51 4.71 -25.28
N ILE A 129 1.88 3.56 -25.53
CA ILE A 129 2.24 2.28 -24.92
C ILE A 129 2.30 1.19 -25.99
N GLY A 130 3.48 0.56 -26.11
CA GLY A 130 3.74 -0.34 -27.24
C GLY A 130 3.52 0.37 -28.58
N GLN A 131 2.66 -0.23 -29.42
CA GLN A 131 2.24 0.33 -30.71
C GLN A 131 1.05 1.30 -30.64
N TYR A 132 0.42 1.45 -29.46
CA TYR A 132 -0.82 2.20 -29.31
C TYR A 132 -0.55 3.63 -28.83
N LEU A 133 -1.24 4.59 -29.43
CA LEU A 133 -1.30 5.98 -28.98
C LEU A 133 -2.72 6.24 -28.46
N VAL A 134 -2.85 6.53 -27.17
CA VAL A 134 -4.13 6.60 -26.47
C VAL A 134 -4.36 8.02 -25.94
N GLU A 135 -5.54 8.57 -26.19
CA GLU A 135 -5.93 9.86 -25.60
C GLU A 135 -6.30 9.70 -24.12
N VAL A 136 -5.76 10.59 -23.30
CA VAL A 136 -6.00 10.58 -21.85
C VAL A 136 -7.32 11.30 -21.56
N TRP A 137 -8.13 10.71 -20.69
CA TRP A 137 -9.45 11.22 -20.30
C TRP A 137 -9.39 12.13 -19.07
N TYR A 138 -8.46 11.85 -18.15
CA TYR A 138 -8.42 12.51 -16.84
C TYR A 138 -7.01 12.95 -16.47
N TYR A 139 -6.92 13.89 -15.54
CA TYR A 139 -5.67 14.24 -14.88
C TYR A 139 -5.04 13.04 -14.16
N SER A 140 -3.72 12.92 -14.18
CA SER A 140 -2.96 11.93 -13.38
C SER A 140 -1.89 12.63 -12.53
N PRO A 141 -1.72 12.32 -11.23
CA PRO A 141 -0.74 12.97 -10.37
C PRO A 141 0.69 12.52 -10.68
N LEU A 142 1.28 13.04 -11.76
CA LEU A 142 2.64 12.70 -12.19
C LEU A 142 3.70 13.35 -11.29
N PRO A 143 4.83 12.67 -11.01
CA PRO A 143 5.91 13.23 -10.21
C PRO A 143 6.42 14.56 -10.77
N LYS A 144 6.82 15.48 -9.88
CA LYS A 144 7.37 16.80 -10.28
C LYS A 144 8.59 16.71 -11.21
N SER A 145 9.37 15.63 -11.11
CA SER A 145 10.55 15.36 -11.95
C SER A 145 10.23 15.12 -13.43
N VAL A 146 8.97 14.85 -13.77
CA VAL A 146 8.53 14.61 -15.15
C VAL A 146 8.42 15.93 -15.93
N TRP A 147 8.22 17.03 -15.22
CA TRP A 147 7.97 18.35 -15.79
C TRP A 147 9.28 19.07 -16.11
N ARG A 148 9.36 19.63 -17.32
CA ARG A 148 10.45 20.49 -17.79
C ARG A 148 10.06 21.96 -17.64
N SER A 149 11.05 22.85 -17.59
CA SER A 149 10.81 24.30 -17.54
C SER A 149 9.94 24.74 -18.72
N GLY A 150 8.74 25.26 -18.41
CA GLY A 150 7.78 25.73 -19.41
C GLY A 150 6.72 24.70 -19.84
N ASP A 151 6.72 23.49 -19.28
CA ASP A 151 5.64 22.53 -19.51
C ASP A 151 4.34 22.98 -18.80
N GLU A 152 3.32 23.33 -19.57
CA GLU A 152 1.94 23.49 -19.06
C GLU A 152 1.14 22.19 -19.21
N VAL A 153 1.37 21.47 -20.32
CA VAL A 153 0.77 20.17 -20.62
C VAL A 153 1.79 19.30 -21.35
N ILE A 154 1.80 18.00 -21.04
CA ILE A 154 2.61 17.03 -21.75
C ILE A 154 1.81 16.51 -22.94
N ASP A 155 2.31 16.72 -24.17
CA ASP A 155 1.58 16.24 -25.34
C ASP A 155 1.56 14.71 -25.43
N ILE A 156 2.73 14.07 -25.29
CA ILE A 156 2.86 12.61 -25.28
C ILE A 156 3.77 12.17 -24.14
N LEU A 157 3.31 11.20 -23.35
CA LEU A 157 4.12 10.47 -22.37
C LEU A 157 4.30 9.01 -22.83
N TYR A 158 5.54 8.52 -22.83
CA TYR A 158 5.89 7.23 -23.42
C TYR A 158 6.04 6.16 -22.36
N PHE A 159 5.30 5.07 -22.45
CA PHE A 159 5.33 3.94 -21.51
C PHE A 159 6.00 2.71 -22.13
N CYS A 160 6.81 2.04 -21.33
CA CYS A 160 7.23 0.68 -21.64
C CYS A 160 6.05 -0.28 -21.41
N GLU A 161 5.68 -1.07 -22.43
CA GLU A 161 4.54 -1.99 -22.37
C GLU A 161 4.71 -3.13 -21.34
N PHE A 162 5.93 -3.38 -20.89
CA PHE A 162 6.23 -4.44 -19.94
C PHE A 162 6.47 -3.92 -18.51
N THR A 163 7.28 -2.88 -18.35
CA THR A 163 7.63 -2.36 -17.00
C THR A 163 6.67 -1.28 -16.51
N LEU A 164 5.86 -0.71 -17.40
CA LEU A 164 4.99 0.46 -17.15
C LEU A 164 5.75 1.70 -16.66
N ASN A 165 7.09 1.71 -16.72
CA ASN A 165 7.87 2.91 -16.55
C ASN A 165 7.58 3.87 -17.71
N PHE A 166 7.50 5.17 -17.38
CA PHE A 166 7.22 6.21 -18.34
C PHE A 166 8.42 7.14 -18.57
N TYR A 167 8.45 7.77 -19.74
CA TYR A 167 9.54 8.57 -20.26
C TYR A 167 9.01 9.80 -21.01
N ARG A 168 9.78 10.89 -21.02
CA ARG A 168 9.38 12.15 -21.68
C ARG A 168 9.67 12.14 -23.17
N THR A 169 10.66 11.35 -23.61
CA THR A 169 10.95 11.19 -25.03
C THR A 169 10.98 9.73 -25.44
N LYS A 170 10.80 9.49 -26.74
CA LYS A 170 10.87 8.15 -27.32
C LYS A 170 12.27 7.54 -27.17
N GLU A 171 13.31 8.35 -27.28
CA GLU A 171 14.71 7.89 -27.17
C GLU A 171 15.03 7.40 -25.74
N GLU A 172 14.45 8.02 -24.71
CA GLU A 172 14.56 7.57 -23.33
C GLU A 172 13.93 6.19 -23.12
N LEU A 173 12.73 5.98 -23.69
CA LEU A 173 12.04 4.69 -23.71
C LEU A 173 12.87 3.64 -24.46
N GLU A 174 13.36 3.96 -25.65
CA GLU A 174 14.19 3.04 -26.45
C GLU A 174 15.46 2.63 -25.70
N ARG A 175 16.10 3.57 -25.01
CA ARG A 175 17.26 3.29 -24.15
C ARG A 175 16.90 2.37 -22.98
N HIS A 176 15.73 2.52 -22.38
CA HIS A 176 15.25 1.58 -21.35
C HIS A 176 15.02 0.18 -21.94
N GLN A 177 14.34 0.08 -23.08
CA GLN A 177 14.04 -1.20 -23.73
C GLN A 177 15.32 -1.96 -24.13
N LYS A 178 16.38 -1.24 -24.56
CA LYS A 178 17.69 -1.83 -24.88
C LYS A 178 18.39 -2.49 -23.68
N LYS A 179 18.07 -2.09 -22.44
CA LYS A 179 18.64 -2.72 -21.23
C LYS A 179 18.03 -4.10 -20.94
N GLY A 180 16.94 -4.45 -21.61
CA GLY A 180 16.16 -5.64 -21.30
C GLY A 180 15.21 -5.41 -20.13
N CYS A 181 13.97 -5.87 -20.27
CA CYS A 181 12.98 -5.92 -19.21
C CYS A 181 12.25 -7.26 -19.24
N LEU A 182 11.69 -7.66 -18.09
CA LEU A 182 10.78 -8.81 -18.01
C LEU A 182 9.65 -8.62 -19.00
N ARG A 183 9.28 -9.67 -19.75
CA ARG A 183 8.20 -9.64 -20.75
C ARG A 183 6.88 -10.22 -20.22
N HIS A 184 6.70 -10.16 -18.91
CA HIS A 184 5.49 -10.53 -18.20
C HIS A 184 5.33 -9.59 -16.99
N PRO A 185 4.12 -9.38 -16.46
CA PRO A 185 3.91 -8.65 -15.22
C PRO A 185 4.73 -9.26 -14.06
N PRO A 186 5.26 -8.44 -13.15
CA PRO A 186 5.92 -8.95 -11.96
C PRO A 186 4.90 -9.62 -11.04
N GLY A 187 5.17 -10.86 -10.61
CA GLY A 187 4.29 -11.65 -9.76
C GLY A 187 4.20 -13.11 -10.25
N ASP A 188 3.48 -13.92 -9.49
CA ASP A 188 3.26 -15.33 -9.83
C ASP A 188 2.16 -15.47 -10.88
N GLU A 189 2.40 -16.27 -11.91
CA GLU A 189 1.37 -16.61 -12.89
C GLU A 189 0.42 -17.65 -12.29
N ILE A 190 -0.77 -17.21 -11.88
CA ILE A 190 -1.80 -18.06 -11.25
C ILE A 190 -2.84 -18.62 -12.23
N TYR A 191 -2.81 -18.19 -13.49
CA TYR A 191 -3.75 -18.62 -14.52
C TYR A 191 -3.10 -18.55 -15.90
N ARG A 192 -3.25 -19.63 -16.67
CA ARG A 192 -2.93 -19.69 -18.11
C ARG A 192 -3.96 -20.57 -18.79
N ASN A 193 -4.53 -20.07 -19.88
CA ASN A 193 -5.38 -20.84 -20.77
C ASN A 193 -4.90 -20.57 -22.21
N ASP A 194 -4.79 -21.62 -22.99
CA ASP A 194 -4.32 -21.57 -24.38
C ASP A 194 -5.43 -21.17 -25.37
#